data_AF-E0VUL6-F1
#
_entry.id   AF-E0VUL6-F1
#
_cell.length_a   1.000
_cell.length_b   1.000
_cell.length_c   1.000
_cell.angle_alpha   90.00
_cell.angle_beta   90.00
_cell.angle_gamma   90.00
#
_symmetry.space_group_name_H-M   'P 1'
#
loop_
_entity.id
_entity.type
_entity.pdbx_description
1 polymer ?
#
loop_
_entity_poly.entity_id
_entity_poly.type
_entity_poly.pdbx_seq_one_letter_code
_entity_poly.pdbx_strand_id
1 'polypeptide(L)'
;MSALYSQGIKCELEYKKYSRERSNEPFHTGRVRVHLKNDDGTPVNPNYPTRKSIMYLLADLIPKLKTRASKQSGDQNINNPKKDKGKGKRR
;
A
#
# COMPACT_ATOMS: atom_id res chain seq x y z
N MET A 1 -1.00 -5.79 -0.90
CA MET A 1 -1.53 -7.15 -1.14
C MET A 1 -0.91 -7.80 -2.36
N SER A 2 -1.07 -7.24 -3.56
CA SER A 2 -0.63 -7.88 -4.83
C SER A 2 0.83 -8.36 -4.84
N ALA A 3 1.77 -7.57 -4.32
CA ALA A 3 3.19 -7.95 -4.27
C ALA A 3 3.43 -9.23 -3.45
N LEU A 4 2.83 -9.35 -2.26
CA LEU A 4 3.03 -10.51 -1.38
C LEU A 4 2.32 -11.76 -1.92
N TYR A 5 1.10 -11.61 -2.45
CA TYR A 5 0.39 -12.71 -3.10
C TYR A 5 1.15 -13.27 -4.30
N SER A 6 1.81 -12.42 -5.10
CA SER A 6 2.63 -12.88 -6.23
C SER A 6 3.81 -13.77 -5.82
N GLN A 7 4.24 -13.65 -4.57
CA GLN A 7 5.36 -14.42 -4.01
C GLN A 7 4.90 -15.65 -3.22
N GLY A 8 3.60 -15.98 -3.28
CA GLY A 8 3.00 -17.09 -2.55
C GLY A 8 2.90 -16.85 -1.03
N ILE A 9 3.05 -15.61 -0.56
CA ILE A 9 3.01 -15.29 0.87
C ILE A 9 1.58 -14.98 1.29
N LYS A 10 1.01 -15.79 2.19
CA LYS A 10 -0.32 -15.56 2.76
C LYS A 10 -0.31 -14.32 3.65
N CYS A 11 -1.16 -13.36 3.33
CA CYS A 11 -1.26 -12.10 4.06
C CYS A 11 -2.71 -11.60 4.19
N GLU A 12 -2.96 -10.77 5.19
CA GLU A 12 -4.26 -10.20 5.53
C GLU A 12 -4.10 -8.73 5.93
N LEU A 13 -5.12 -7.90 5.66
CA LEU A 13 -5.07 -6.46 5.94
C LEU A 13 -5.91 -6.14 7.18
N GLU A 14 -5.34 -5.34 8.06
CA GLU A 14 -6.00 -4.81 9.24
C GLU A 14 -6.03 -3.29 9.21
N TYR A 15 -7.17 -2.71 9.58
CA TYR A 15 -7.31 -1.26 9.75
C TYR A 15 -6.79 -0.84 11.13
N LYS A 16 -5.47 -0.80 11.26
CA LYS A 16 -4.77 -0.37 12.48
C LYS A 16 -3.73 0.70 12.15
N LYS A 17 -3.56 1.66 13.06
CA LYS A 17 -2.58 2.72 12.97
C LYS A 17 -1.31 2.34 13.75
N TYR A 18 -0.14 2.69 13.21
CA TYR A 18 1.12 2.56 13.94
C TYR A 18 1.21 3.62 15.04
N SER A 19 1.59 3.24 16.26
CA SER A 19 1.55 4.13 17.43
C SER A 19 2.43 5.37 17.31
N ARG A 20 3.49 5.34 16.50
CA ARG A 20 4.37 6.50 16.28
C ARG A 20 4.03 7.28 15.00
N GLU A 21 3.00 6.88 14.26
CA GLU A 21 2.56 7.62 13.07
C GLU A 21 1.79 8.88 13.49
N ARG A 22 2.22 10.06 13.04
CA ARG A 22 1.62 11.34 13.43
C ARG A 22 0.38 11.66 12.59
N SER A 23 0.40 11.31 11.31
CA SER A 23 -0.69 11.61 10.38
C SER A 23 -1.93 10.75 10.64
N ASN A 24 -3.12 11.33 10.48
CA ASN A 24 -4.40 10.62 10.51
C ASN A 24 -4.98 10.38 9.11
N GLU A 25 -4.23 10.77 8.07
CA GLU A 25 -4.65 10.59 6.68
C GLU A 25 -4.83 9.10 6.34
N PRO A 26 -5.84 8.73 5.53
CA PRO A 26 -6.13 7.33 5.17
C PRO A 26 -4.95 6.59 4.53
N PHE A 27 -4.03 7.32 3.88
CA PHE A 27 -2.84 6.74 3.27
C PHE A 27 -1.76 6.30 4.27
N HIS A 28 -1.84 6.76 5.52
CA HIS A 28 -0.88 6.46 6.59
C HIS A 28 -1.43 5.44 7.59
N THR A 29 -2.63 4.90 7.35
CA THR A 29 -3.26 3.86 8.17
C THR A 29 -3.22 2.51 7.44
N GLY A 30 -3.10 1.42 8.21
CA GLY A 30 -3.06 0.06 7.67
C GLY A 30 -1.93 -0.78 8.25
N ARG A 31 -2.24 -2.05 8.53
CA ARG A 31 -1.28 -3.06 8.97
C ARG A 31 -1.48 -4.33 8.17
N VAL A 32 -0.40 -4.90 7.64
CA VAL A 32 -0.45 -6.18 6.95
C VAL A 32 0.03 -7.27 7.89
N ARG A 33 -0.81 -8.28 8.12
CA ARG A 33 -0.43 -9.52 8.79
C ARG A 33 0.10 -10.50 7.77
N VAL A 34 1.18 -11.17 8.10
CA VAL A 34 1.87 -12.11 7.23
C VAL A 34 2.08 -13.41 7.97
N HIS A 35 1.74 -14.52 7.32
CA HIS A 35 2.05 -15.86 7.81
C HIS A 35 3.50 -16.18 7.47
N LEU A 36 4.38 -16.16 8.49
CA LEU A 36 5.83 -16.34 8.29
C LEU A 36 6.28 -17.78 8.57
N LYS A 37 5.70 -18.41 9.59
CA LYS A 37 6.06 -19.74 10.06
C LYS A 37 4.81 -20.61 10.15
N ASN A 38 4.96 -21.88 9.81
CA ASN A 38 3.95 -22.89 10.06
C ASN A 38 3.90 -23.23 11.56
N ASP A 39 2.91 -24.02 11.95
CA ASP A 39 2.73 -24.46 13.34
C ASP A 39 3.94 -25.28 13.83
N ASP A 40 4.63 -25.98 12.91
CA ASP A 40 5.88 -26.70 13.15
C ASP A 40 7.11 -25.79 13.32
N GLY A 41 6.94 -24.47 13.23
CA GLY A 41 8.01 -23.48 13.35
C GLY A 41 8.89 -23.31 12.09
N THR A 42 8.69 -24.13 11.06
CA THR A 42 9.35 -24.00 9.75
C THR A 42 8.86 -22.77 9.01
N PRO A 43 9.73 -22.08 8.23
CA PRO A 43 9.30 -20.94 7.43
C PRO A 43 8.38 -21.38 6.29
N VAL A 44 7.31 -20.62 6.05
CA VAL A 44 6.34 -20.88 4.96
C VAL A 44 7.03 -20.81 3.60
N ASN A 45 7.98 -19.89 3.45
CA ASN A 45 8.82 -19.79 2.27
C ASN A 45 10.30 -19.75 2.71
N PRO A 46 11.13 -20.73 2.31
CA PRO A 46 12.52 -20.82 2.76
C PRO A 46 13.38 -19.65 2.27
N ASN A 47 12.99 -18.97 1.18
CA ASN A 47 13.70 -17.80 0.66
C ASN A 47 13.54 -16.56 1.56
N TYR A 48 12.46 -16.51 2.35
CA TYR A 48 12.13 -15.36 3.20
C TYR A 48 11.82 -15.79 4.63
N PRO A 49 12.81 -16.30 5.38
CA PRO A 49 12.59 -16.89 6.71
C PRO A 49 12.39 -15.85 7.82
N THR A 50 12.75 -14.59 7.58
CA THR A 50 12.70 -13.52 8.59
C THR A 50 11.78 -12.38 8.19
N ARG A 51 11.24 -11.67 9.19
CA ARG A 51 10.44 -10.45 8.95
C ARG A 51 11.23 -9.40 8.14
N LYS A 52 12.54 -9.27 8.40
CA LYS A 52 13.42 -8.35 7.66
C LYS A 52 13.53 -8.73 6.19
N SER A 53 13.70 -10.01 5.87
CA SER A 53 13.77 -10.47 4.47
C SER A 53 12.53 -10.11 3.66
N ILE A 54 11.33 -10.17 4.26
CA ILE A 54 10.08 -9.75 3.61
C ILE A 54 10.05 -8.23 3.41
N MET A 55 10.56 -7.44 4.37
CA MET A 55 10.63 -5.99 4.23
C MET A 55 11.54 -5.58 3.06
N TYR A 56 12.70 -6.23 2.89
CA TYR A 56 13.59 -5.99 1.75
C TYR A 56 12.93 -6.39 0.42
N LEU A 57 12.30 -7.56 0.37
CA LEU A 57 11.53 -8.00 -0.80
C LEU A 57 10.46 -6.97 -1.20
N LEU A 58 9.74 -6.42 -0.23
CA LEU A 58 8.74 -5.39 -0.48
C LEU A 58 9.35 -4.10 -1.01
N ALA A 59 10.50 -3.68 -0.48
CA ALA A 59 11.21 -2.50 -0.96
C ALA A 59 11.60 -2.65 -2.44
N ASP A 60 11.97 -3.86 -2.89
CA ASP A 60 12.33 -4.13 -4.28
C ASP A 60 11.11 -4.29 -5.22
N LEU A 61 10.01 -4.87 -4.71
CA LEU A 61 8.82 -5.15 -5.52
C LEU A 61 7.89 -3.95 -5.68
N ILE A 62 7.72 -3.12 -4.64
CA ILE A 62 6.77 -1.99 -4.65
C ILE A 62 7.05 -1.03 -5.81
N PRO A 63 8.29 -0.61 -6.09
CA PRO A 63 8.60 0.28 -7.22
C PRO A 63 8.23 -0.34 -8.58
N LYS A 64 8.32 -1.67 -8.71
CA LYS A 64 8.05 -2.43 -9.94
C LYS A 64 6.55 -2.67 -10.19
N LEU A 65 5.67 -2.28 -9.26
CA LEU A 65 4.23 -2.45 -9.44
C LEU A 65 3.70 -1.55 -10.56
N LYS A 66 2.84 -2.12 -11.42
CA LYS A 66 2.19 -1.38 -12.52
C LYS A 66 1.44 -0.12 -12.04
N THR A 67 0.87 -0.17 -10.84
CA THR A 67 0.15 0.96 -10.22
C THR A 67 1.06 2.11 -9.76
N ARG A 68 2.38 1.90 -9.73
CA ARG A 68 3.39 2.93 -9.44
C ARG A 68 3.98 3.52 -10.71
N ALA A 69 4.13 2.71 -11.77
CA ALA A 69 4.69 3.13 -13.05
C ALA A 69 3.90 4.27 -13.72
N SER A 70 2.61 4.43 -13.44
CA SER A 70 1.77 5.49 -14.01
C SER A 70 1.78 6.83 -13.26
N LYS A 71 2.53 6.97 -12.15
CA LYS A 71 2.53 8.20 -11.33
C LYS A 71 3.66 9.20 -11.63
N GLN A 72 4.41 9.02 -12.73
CA GLN A 72 5.44 9.99 -13.12
C GLN A 72 4.87 11.27 -13.78
N SER A 73 3.55 11.38 -13.95
CA SER A 73 2.87 12.66 -14.18
C SER A 73 2.15 13.07 -12.90
N GLY A 74 2.67 14.11 -12.25
CA GLY A 74 2.22 14.54 -10.93
C GLY A 74 0.72 14.82 -10.85
N ASP A 75 0.15 14.49 -9.70
CA ASP A 75 -0.90 15.35 -9.14
C ASP A 75 -0.96 15.20 -7.62
N GLN A 76 -0.32 16.15 -6.95
CA GLN A 76 -0.72 16.64 -5.64
C GLN A 76 -1.99 17.48 -5.86
N ASN A 77 -3.14 16.87 -6.17
CA ASN A 77 -4.38 17.63 -6.27
C ASN A 77 -5.06 17.71 -4.90
N ILE A 78 -4.55 18.67 -4.14
CA ILE A 78 -5.21 19.37 -3.05
C ILE A 78 -6.56 19.89 -3.57
N ASN A 79 -7.63 19.62 -2.82
CA ASN A 79 -8.91 20.34 -2.78
C ASN A 79 -9.19 21.34 -3.92
N ASN A 80 -10.17 21.03 -4.77
CA ASN A 80 -10.96 22.11 -5.37
C ASN A 80 -12.41 21.65 -5.59
N PRO A 81 -13.42 22.34 -5.03
CA PRO A 81 -14.82 22.09 -5.36
C PRO A 81 -15.08 22.55 -6.80
N LYS A 82 -15.81 21.72 -7.55
CA LYS A 82 -16.28 22.03 -8.90
C LYS A 82 -17.00 23.38 -8.91
N LYS A 83 -16.38 24.40 -9.49
CA LYS A 83 -17.06 25.62 -9.97
C LYS A 83 -17.65 25.30 -11.34
N ASP A 84 -18.95 25.06 -11.38
CA ASP A 84 -19.70 25.03 -12.63
C ASP A 84 -19.65 26.41 -13.30
N LYS A 85 -19.14 26.43 -14.53
CA LYS A 85 -18.96 27.61 -15.36
C LYS A 85 -20.07 27.65 -16.40
N GLY A 86 -21.05 28.53 -16.17
CA GLY A 86 -21.70 29.31 -17.23
C GLY A 86 -23.01 28.79 -17.83
N LYS A 87 -24.07 29.57 -17.64
CA LYS A 87 -25.02 29.91 -18.71
C LYS A 87 -25.60 31.30 -18.46
N GLY A 88 -25.07 32.30 -19.16
CA GLY A 88 -25.72 33.61 -19.24
C GLY A 88 -27.04 33.49 -20.01
N LYS A 89 -28.06 34.24 -19.56
CA LYS A 89 -29.16 34.70 -20.41
C LYS A 89 -29.52 36.14 -20.02
N ARG A 90 -29.87 36.90 -21.06
CA ARG A 90 -29.83 38.36 -21.18
C ARG A 90 -31.14 39.02 -20.74
N ARG A 91 -31.01 40.32 -20.46
CA ARG A 91 -32.02 41.39 -20.35
C ARG A 91 -32.75 41.49 -19.01
#